data_AF-A0A318ZBJ4-F1
#
_entry.id   AF-A0A318ZBJ4-F1
#
_cell.length_a   1.000
_cell.length_b   1.000
_cell.length_c   1.000
_cell.angle_alpha   90.00
_cell.angle_beta   90.00
_cell.angle_gamma   90.00
#
_symmetry.space_group_name_H-M   'P 1'
#
loop_
_entity.id
_entity.type
_entity.pdbx_description
1 polymer ?
#
loop_
_entity_poly.entity_id
_entity_poly.type
_entity_poly.pdbx_seq_one_letter_code
_entity_poly.pdbx_strand_id
1 'polypeptide(L)'
;MPEATSHRSKPRPTASCLPCRARKVKCNRLTPCATCVARNTPQECKYAAPDTDRQAIAQAELIAGLRSRANQLRDQLYAPIEWGHGRGTSANGASKRREEDQLAELEVVYAALRWGTGATVEEVVRRIRRGEQLGDIAQGVELGMGMGMESSRLGDEVVVLD
;
A
#
# COMPACT_ATOMS: atom_id res chain seq x y z
N MET A 1 26.44 46.69 -8.05
CA MET A 1 26.88 45.33 -8.40
C MET A 1 27.15 44.58 -7.11
N PRO A 2 26.31 43.63 -6.66
CA PRO A 2 26.65 42.82 -5.50
C PRO A 2 27.47 41.60 -5.93
N GLU A 3 28.58 41.39 -5.22
CA GLU A 3 29.58 40.35 -5.44
C GLU A 3 29.05 38.98 -4.97
N ALA A 4 29.02 37.99 -5.86
CA ALA A 4 28.57 36.64 -5.55
C ALA A 4 29.64 35.89 -4.76
N THR A 5 29.44 35.70 -3.46
CA THR A 5 30.27 34.79 -2.67
C THR A 5 29.94 33.34 -3.05
N SER A 6 30.91 32.67 -3.67
CA SER A 6 30.86 31.24 -3.97
C SER A 6 30.75 30.45 -2.67
N HIS A 7 29.53 30.00 -2.34
CA HIS A 7 29.30 29.04 -1.27
C HIS A 7 29.89 27.69 -1.68
N ARG A 8 31.19 27.49 -1.41
CA ARG A 8 31.84 26.19 -1.56
C ARG A 8 31.13 25.19 -0.64
N SER A 9 30.37 24.27 -1.23
CA SER A 9 29.65 23.24 -0.51
C SER A 9 30.67 22.38 0.26
N LYS A 10 30.42 22.21 1.57
CA LYS A 10 31.29 21.34 2.37
C LYS A 10 31.19 19.92 1.82
N PRO A 11 32.32 19.21 1.67
CA PRO A 11 32.30 17.83 1.20
C PRO A 11 31.44 16.98 2.14
N ARG A 12 30.58 16.15 1.56
CA ARG A 12 29.68 15.28 2.33
C ARG A 12 30.53 14.39 3.25
N PRO A 13 30.28 14.39 4.57
CA PRO A 13 31.07 13.60 5.51
C PRO A 13 30.98 12.12 5.14
N THR A 14 32.13 11.44 5.13
CA THR A 14 32.18 10.05 4.71
C THR A 14 31.81 9.14 5.86
N ALA A 15 30.79 8.31 5.63
CA ALA A 15 30.16 7.53 6.68
C ALA A 15 30.94 6.27 7.12
N SER A 16 31.95 5.83 6.36
CA SER A 16 32.80 4.68 6.69
C SER A 16 34.01 5.08 7.55
N CYS A 17 34.45 4.17 8.44
CA CYS A 17 35.70 4.39 9.17
C CYS A 17 36.91 4.37 8.22
N LEU A 18 38.00 5.02 8.62
CA LEU A 18 39.23 5.15 7.85
C LEU A 18 39.79 3.79 7.39
N PRO A 19 39.90 2.75 8.25
CA PRO A 19 40.42 1.46 7.81
C PRO A 19 39.50 0.74 6.81
N CYS A 20 38.17 0.79 7.00
CA CYS A 20 37.24 0.16 6.05
C CYS A 20 37.23 0.89 4.70
N ARG A 21 37.37 2.22 4.71
CA ARG A 21 37.51 3.02 3.49
C ARG A 21 38.78 2.67 2.73
N ALA A 22 39.93 2.62 3.40
CA ALA A 22 41.21 2.26 2.80
C ALA A 22 41.16 0.85 2.18
N ARG A 23 40.51 -0.09 2.87
CA ARG A 23 40.32 -1.48 2.41
C ARG A 23 39.17 -1.66 1.41
N LYS A 24 38.38 -0.62 1.13
CA LYS A 24 37.18 -0.65 0.27
C LYS A 24 36.16 -1.74 0.67
N VAL A 25 35.96 -1.95 1.97
CA VAL A 25 35.00 -2.93 2.52
C VAL A 25 33.79 -2.26 3.16
N LYS A 26 32.68 -3.00 3.30
CA LYS A 26 31.47 -2.52 3.98
C LYS A 26 31.77 -2.22 5.45
N CYS A 27 31.35 -1.03 5.90
CA CYS A 27 31.43 -0.59 7.29
C CYS A 27 30.00 -0.46 7.84
N ASN A 28 29.71 -1.12 8.96
CA ASN A 28 28.42 -1.01 9.66
C ASN A 28 28.32 0.23 10.56
N ARG A 29 29.35 1.09 10.56
CA ARG A 29 29.34 2.43 11.19
C ARG A 29 29.20 2.47 12.71
N LEU A 30 29.22 1.32 13.38
CA LEU A 30 29.38 1.22 14.83
C LEU A 30 30.80 1.61 15.25
N THR A 31 31.00 1.97 16.51
CA THR A 31 32.33 2.29 17.05
C THR A 31 32.65 1.36 18.22
N PRO A 32 33.60 0.41 18.07
CA PRO A 32 34.27 0.01 16.82
C PRO A 32 33.32 -0.71 15.85
N CYS A 33 33.59 -0.64 14.54
CA CYS A 33 32.75 -1.26 13.53
C CYS A 33 33.00 -2.78 13.48
N ALA A 34 31.99 -3.58 13.11
CA ALA A 34 32.09 -5.05 13.14
C ALA A 34 33.24 -5.58 12.28
N THR A 35 33.53 -4.95 11.15
CA THR A 35 34.64 -5.31 10.26
C THR A 35 36.01 -5.08 10.90
N CYS A 36 36.16 -4.05 11.75
CA CYS A 36 37.41 -3.81 12.48
C CYS A 36 37.54 -4.77 13.68
N VAL A 37 36.43 -5.09 14.35
CA VAL A 37 36.40 -6.10 15.41
C VAL A 37 36.80 -7.47 14.85
N ALA A 38 36.18 -7.91 13.75
CA ALA A 38 36.47 -9.19 13.10
C ALA A 38 37.91 -9.31 12.58
N ARG A 39 38.59 -8.18 12.37
CA ARG A 39 40.00 -8.12 11.94
C ARG A 39 40.98 -7.89 13.09
N ASN A 40 40.49 -7.93 14.33
CA ASN A 40 41.28 -7.74 15.53
C ASN A 40 42.00 -6.37 15.61
N THR A 41 41.44 -5.33 14.96
CA THR A 41 41.95 -3.96 15.04
C THR A 41 40.88 -2.93 15.47
N PRO A 42 40.17 -3.15 16.60
CA PRO A 42 39.16 -2.21 17.07
C PRO A 42 39.75 -0.83 17.42
N GLN A 43 40.97 -0.77 17.95
CA GLN A 43 41.67 0.48 18.30
C GLN A 43 41.98 1.38 17.09
N GLU A 44 42.07 0.82 15.89
CA GLU A 44 42.31 1.57 14.65
C GLU A 44 41.02 2.12 14.03
N CYS A 45 39.85 1.75 14.57
CA CYS A 45 38.55 2.12 14.04
C CYS A 45 38.19 3.59 14.28
N LYS A 46 38.84 4.48 13.52
CA LYS A 46 38.67 5.93 13.59
C LYS A 46 37.87 6.45 12.39
N TYR A 47 37.17 7.55 12.60
CA TYR A 47 36.35 8.22 11.58
C TYR A 47 36.87 9.63 11.36
N ALA A 48 36.73 10.14 10.12
CA ALA A 48 37.09 11.52 9.79
C ALA A 48 36.01 12.54 10.21
N ALA A 49 34.75 12.10 10.28
CA ALA A 49 33.63 12.94 10.66
C ALA A 49 33.41 12.94 12.19
N PRO A 50 32.98 14.06 12.79
CA PRO A 50 32.64 14.13 14.20
C PRO A 50 31.44 13.23 14.53
N ASP A 51 31.31 12.85 15.80
CA ASP A 51 30.28 11.92 16.28
C ASP A 51 28.86 12.43 16.00
N THR A 52 28.63 13.73 16.09
CA THR A 52 27.34 14.38 15.79
C THR A 52 26.90 14.11 14.35
N ASP A 53 27.81 14.25 13.38
CA ASP A 53 27.51 14.00 11.97
C ASP A 53 27.25 12.52 11.73
N ARG A 54 28.00 11.65 12.42
CA ARG A 54 27.81 10.19 12.34
C ARG A 54 26.46 9.76 12.93
N GLN A 55 26.06 10.35 14.05
CA GLN A 55 24.76 10.13 14.67
C GLN A 55 23.63 10.62 13.77
N ALA A 56 23.76 11.79 13.15
CA ALA A 56 22.78 12.31 12.20
C ALA A 56 22.60 11.37 10.99
N ILE A 57 23.69 10.82 10.46
CA ILE A 57 23.64 9.82 9.38
C ILE A 57 22.91 8.55 9.85
N ALA A 58 23.29 8.01 11.02
CA ALA A 58 22.66 6.81 11.56
C ALA A 58 21.16 7.02 11.85
N GLN A 59 20.79 8.19 12.35
CA GLN A 59 19.41 8.58 12.59
C GLN A 59 18.61 8.67 11.28
N ALA A 60 19.19 9.24 10.22
CA ALA A 60 18.54 9.29 8.91
C ALA A 60 18.27 7.89 8.34
N GLU A 61 19.20 6.95 8.49
CA GLU A 61 19.02 5.55 8.06
C GLU A 61 17.91 4.86 8.87
N LEU A 62 17.88 5.08 10.19
CA LEU A 62 16.83 4.55 11.05
C LEU A 62 15.45 5.10 10.65
N ILE A 63 15.33 6.40 10.43
CA ILE A 63 14.08 7.05 9.99
C ILE A 63 13.62 6.47 8.64
N ALA A 64 14.54 6.30 7.69
CA ALA A 64 14.21 5.71 6.39
C ALA A 64 13.69 4.27 6.54
N GLY A 65 14.34 3.45 7.38
CA GLY A 65 13.91 2.08 7.64
C GLY A 65 12.57 1.99 8.38
N LEU A 66 12.31 2.90 9.32
CA LEU A 66 11.01 2.99 10.01
C LEU A 66 9.90 3.40 9.05
N ARG A 67 10.13 4.39 8.18
CA ARG A 67 9.17 4.80 7.14
C ARG A 67 8.86 3.68 6.17
N SER A 68 9.88 2.93 5.73
CA SER A 68 9.70 1.77 4.85
C SER A 68 8.84 0.68 5.51
N ARG A 69 9.10 0.35 6.78
CA ARG A 69 8.27 -0.61 7.53
C ARG A 69 6.84 -0.13 7.75
N ALA A 70 6.66 1.14 8.08
CA ALA A 70 5.32 1.72 8.22
C ALA A 70 4.52 1.63 6.91
N ASN A 71 5.15 1.94 5.78
CA ASN A 71 4.52 1.79 4.48
C ASN A 71 4.20 0.33 4.17
N GLN A 72 5.12 -0.61 4.41
CA GLN A 72 4.89 -2.03 4.19
C GLN A 72 3.73 -2.56 5.04
N LEU A 73 3.67 -2.20 6.32
CA LEU A 73 2.56 -2.60 7.20
C LEU A 73 1.24 -1.99 6.75
N ARG A 74 1.27 -0.72 6.32
CA ARG A 74 0.12 -0.06 5.73
C ARG A 74 -0.34 -0.82 4.48
N ASP A 75 0.56 -1.14 3.57
CA ASP A 75 0.22 -1.89 2.35
C ASP A 75 -0.31 -3.29 2.67
N GLN A 76 0.14 -3.94 3.76
CA GLN A 76 -0.43 -5.23 4.21
C GLN A 76 -1.84 -5.09 4.79
N LEU A 77 -2.13 -4.00 5.50
CA LEU A 77 -3.46 -3.74 6.08
C LEU A 77 -4.47 -3.25 5.03
N TYR A 78 -4.00 -2.48 4.06
CA TYR A 78 -4.80 -1.94 2.97
C TYR A 78 -4.74 -2.79 1.70
N ALA A 79 -3.94 -3.87 1.67
CA ALA A 79 -4.07 -4.88 0.65
C ALA A 79 -5.53 -5.33 0.66
N PRO A 80 -6.27 -5.18 -0.45
CA PRO A 80 -7.57 -5.79 -0.58
C PRO A 80 -7.42 -7.26 -0.17
N ILE A 81 -8.38 -7.78 0.58
CA ILE A 81 -8.48 -9.23 0.81
C ILE A 81 -8.66 -9.84 -0.58
N GLU A 82 -7.55 -10.17 -1.25
CA GLU A 82 -7.56 -10.77 -2.56
C GLU A 82 -8.12 -12.18 -2.39
N TRP A 83 -9.41 -12.34 -2.68
CA TRP A 83 -9.96 -13.64 -3.04
C TRP A 83 -9.28 -14.06 -4.34
N GLY A 84 -8.19 -14.81 -4.16
CA GLY A 84 -7.35 -15.49 -5.14
C GLY A 84 -7.59 -15.15 -6.61
N HIS A 85 -6.87 -14.16 -7.14
CA HIS A 85 -6.61 -14.10 -8.57
C HIS A 85 -5.13 -13.90 -8.86
N GLY A 86 -4.51 -15.02 -9.24
CA GLY A 86 -3.11 -15.12 -9.57
C GLY A 86 -2.69 -14.14 -10.66
N ARG A 87 -1.44 -13.69 -10.52
CA ARG A 87 -0.66 -12.87 -11.43
C ARG A 87 -0.70 -13.46 -12.86
N GLY A 88 -1.72 -13.09 -13.63
CA GLY A 88 -1.94 -13.52 -15.01
C GLY A 88 -1.72 -12.35 -15.95
N THR A 89 -0.78 -12.50 -16.87
CA THR A 89 -0.53 -11.57 -17.96
C THR A 89 -1.75 -11.47 -18.88
N SER A 90 -2.29 -10.26 -19.04
CA SER A 90 -3.14 -9.77 -20.14
C SER A 90 -4.26 -10.70 -20.65
N ALA A 91 -5.47 -10.50 -20.12
CA ALA A 91 -6.74 -10.88 -20.75
C ALA A 91 -7.77 -9.74 -20.53
N ASN A 92 -7.48 -8.54 -21.05
CA ASN A 92 -8.27 -7.32 -20.79
C ASN A 92 -9.79 -7.46 -21.00
N GLY A 93 -10.24 -8.32 -21.93
CA GLY A 93 -11.66 -8.56 -22.17
C GLY A 93 -12.34 -9.52 -21.19
N ALA A 94 -11.59 -10.43 -20.55
CA ALA A 94 -12.12 -11.37 -19.57
C ALA A 94 -12.20 -10.75 -18.17
N SER A 95 -11.22 -9.91 -17.82
CA SER A 95 -11.22 -9.12 -16.58
C SER A 95 -12.39 -8.13 -16.55
N LYS A 96 -12.61 -7.40 -17.65
CA LYS A 96 -13.72 -6.44 -17.74
C LYS A 96 -15.10 -7.09 -17.59
N ARG A 97 -15.32 -8.25 -18.24
CA ARG A 97 -16.58 -9.00 -18.06
C ARG A 97 -16.80 -9.45 -16.62
N ARG A 98 -15.74 -9.92 -15.94
CA ARG A 98 -15.84 -10.32 -14.52
C ARG A 98 -16.15 -9.15 -13.60
N GLU A 99 -15.61 -7.97 -13.87
CA GLU A 99 -15.94 -6.74 -13.13
C GLU A 99 -17.39 -6.31 -13.36
N GLU A 100 -17.89 -6.40 -14.61
CA GLU A 100 -19.30 -6.15 -14.95
C GLU A 100 -20.23 -7.15 -14.25
N ASP A 101 -19.90 -8.45 -14.27
CA ASP A 101 -20.66 -9.50 -13.57
C ASP A 101 -20.67 -9.26 -12.05
N GLN A 102 -19.52 -8.92 -11.46
CA GLN A 102 -19.40 -8.62 -10.04
C GLN A 102 -20.20 -7.38 -9.63
N LEU A 103 -20.23 -6.35 -10.49
CA LEU A 103 -21.03 -5.16 -10.24
C LEU A 103 -22.53 -5.48 -10.29
N ALA A 104 -22.97 -6.30 -11.24
CA ALA A 104 -24.37 -6.74 -11.31
C ALA A 104 -24.78 -7.54 -10.05
N GLU A 105 -23.92 -8.47 -9.59
CA GLU A 105 -24.15 -9.20 -8.34
C GLU A 105 -24.24 -8.24 -7.13
N LEU A 106 -23.37 -7.23 -7.07
CA LEU A 106 -23.38 -6.23 -6.02
C LEU A 106 -24.68 -5.41 -6.04
N GLU A 107 -25.16 -5.04 -7.22
CA GLU A 107 -26.41 -4.30 -7.39
C GLU A 107 -27.62 -5.11 -6.91
N VAL A 108 -27.66 -6.42 -7.16
CA VAL A 108 -28.68 -7.33 -6.63
C VAL A 108 -28.67 -7.34 -5.11
N VAL A 109 -27.50 -7.54 -4.50
CA VAL A 109 -27.35 -7.54 -3.04
C VAL A 109 -27.71 -6.18 -2.44
N TYR A 110 -27.29 -5.09 -3.08
CA TYR A 110 -27.61 -3.73 -2.66
C TYR A 110 -29.11 -3.47 -2.69
N ALA A 111 -29.79 -3.83 -3.77
CA ALA A 111 -31.22 -3.64 -3.89
C ALA A 111 -31.99 -4.46 -2.84
N ALA A 112 -31.50 -5.66 -2.48
CA ALA A 112 -32.10 -6.47 -1.42
C ALA A 112 -31.91 -5.85 -0.03
N LEU A 113 -30.75 -5.24 0.22
CA LEU A 113 -30.50 -4.51 1.47
C LEU A 113 -31.31 -3.21 1.55
N ARG A 114 -31.49 -2.51 0.43
CA ARG A 114 -32.14 -1.19 0.40
C ARG A 114 -33.65 -1.28 0.37
N TRP A 115 -34.20 -2.25 -0.36
CA TRP A 115 -35.63 -2.34 -0.66
C TRP A 115 -36.27 -3.70 -0.30
N GLY A 116 -35.49 -4.65 0.21
CA GLY A 116 -36.00 -5.95 0.61
C GLY A 116 -36.86 -5.91 1.87
N THR A 117 -37.59 -7.01 2.11
CA THR A 117 -38.32 -7.21 3.36
C THR A 117 -37.36 -7.39 4.53
N GLY A 118 -37.80 -7.19 5.77
CA GLY A 118 -36.97 -7.42 6.96
C GLY A 118 -36.32 -8.81 6.98
N ALA A 119 -37.08 -9.86 6.62
CA ALA A 119 -36.56 -11.22 6.52
C ALA A 119 -35.47 -11.37 5.45
N THR A 120 -35.64 -10.73 4.28
CA THR A 120 -34.63 -10.72 3.20
C THR A 120 -33.36 -10.01 3.64
N VAL A 121 -33.49 -8.84 4.29
CA VAL A 121 -32.34 -8.07 4.78
C VAL A 121 -31.58 -8.85 5.85
N GLU A 122 -32.27 -9.43 6.82
CA GLU A 122 -31.66 -10.24 7.87
C GLU A 122 -30.88 -11.43 7.30
N GLU A 123 -31.46 -12.12 6.32
CA GLU A 123 -30.83 -13.25 5.66
C GLU A 123 -29.59 -12.83 4.86
N VAL A 124 -29.67 -11.77 4.06
CA VAL A 124 -28.51 -11.24 3.32
C VAL A 124 -27.38 -10.83 4.27
N VAL A 125 -27.68 -10.07 5.33
CA VAL A 125 -26.68 -9.67 6.33
C VAL A 125 -26.07 -10.89 7.03
N ARG A 126 -26.87 -11.92 7.34
CA ARG A 126 -26.37 -13.17 7.92
C ARG A 126 -25.37 -13.87 7.00
N ARG A 127 -25.65 -13.94 5.70
CA ARG A 127 -24.76 -14.57 4.71
C ARG A 127 -23.46 -13.76 4.53
N ILE A 128 -23.55 -12.43 4.47
CA ILE A 128 -22.37 -11.54 4.46
C ILE A 128 -21.49 -11.78 5.70
N ARG A 129 -22.09 -11.85 6.90
CA ARG A 129 -21.34 -12.11 8.15
C ARG A 129 -20.67 -13.48 8.20
N ARG A 130 -21.20 -14.48 7.48
CA ARG A 130 -20.58 -15.81 7.35
C ARG A 130 -19.45 -15.85 6.32
N GLY A 131 -19.24 -14.77 5.55
CA GLY A 131 -18.22 -14.71 4.51
C GLY A 131 -18.57 -15.51 3.26
N GLU A 132 -19.85 -15.71 2.97
CA GLU A 132 -20.30 -16.32 1.70
C GLU A 132 -19.92 -15.42 0.51
N GLN A 133 -19.71 -16.01 -0.67
CA GLN A 133 -19.30 -15.25 -1.86
C GLN A 133 -20.44 -14.38 -2.39
N LEU A 134 -20.09 -13.25 -3.03
CA LEU A 134 -21.05 -12.27 -3.51
C LEU A 134 -22.07 -12.89 -4.50
N GLY A 135 -21.60 -13.67 -5.48
CA GLY A 135 -22.47 -14.36 -6.43
C GLY A 135 -23.41 -15.37 -5.79
N ASP A 136 -22.96 -16.12 -4.77
CA ASP A 136 -23.83 -17.05 -4.03
C ASP A 136 -24.94 -16.30 -3.28
N ILE A 137 -24.62 -15.11 -2.75
CA ILE A 137 -25.58 -14.24 -2.07
C ILE A 137 -26.56 -13.66 -3.08
N ALA A 138 -26.07 -13.09 -4.19
CA ALA A 138 -26.88 -12.53 -5.27
C ALA A 138 -27.85 -13.56 -5.86
N GLN A 139 -27.35 -14.76 -6.19
CA GLN A 139 -28.18 -15.86 -6.70
C GLN A 139 -29.26 -16.27 -5.70
N GLY A 140 -28.95 -16.32 -4.40
CA GLY A 140 -29.95 -16.64 -3.38
C GLY A 140 -31.03 -15.56 -3.24
N VAL A 141 -30.70 -14.29 -3.49
CA VAL A 141 -31.67 -13.19 -3.55
C VAL A 141 -32.59 -13.37 -4.77
N GLU A 142 -32.04 -13.68 -5.94
CA GLU A 142 -32.82 -13.87 -7.18
C GLU A 142 -33.77 -15.08 -7.09
N LEU A 143 -33.30 -16.20 -6.55
CA LEU A 143 -34.07 -17.43 -6.37
C LEU A 143 -35.14 -17.33 -5.27
N GLY A 144 -35.01 -16.37 -4.35
CA GLY A 144 -35.97 -16.07 -3.28
C GLY A 144 -37.26 -15.35 -3.73
N MET A 145 -37.42 -15.11 -5.04
CA MET A 145 -38.49 -14.36 -5.73
C MET A 145 -38.37 -12.82 -5.69
N GLY A 146 -37.88 -12.26 -6.80
CA GLY A 146 -38.53 -11.17 -7.55
C GLY A 146 -38.49 -9.76 -6.97
N MET A 147 -37.48 -8.97 -7.35
CA MET A 147 -37.61 -7.52 -7.34
C MET A 147 -38.57 -7.09 -8.45
N GLY A 148 -39.85 -6.98 -8.11
CA GLY A 148 -40.81 -6.20 -8.89
C GLY A 148 -40.44 -4.72 -8.81
N MET A 149 -39.62 -4.25 -9.73
CA MET A 149 -39.58 -2.83 -10.09
C MET A 149 -39.67 -2.71 -11.61
N GLU A 150 -40.88 -2.38 -12.07
CA GLU A 150 -41.15 -1.92 -13.42
C GLU A 150 -40.25 -0.72 -13.74
N SER A 151 -39.58 -0.82 -14.88
CA SER A 151 -38.95 0.26 -15.62
C SER A 151 -39.89 1.46 -15.77
N SER A 152 -39.88 2.37 -14.80
CA SER A 152 -40.52 3.69 -14.91
C SER A 152 -39.45 4.75 -15.14
N ARG A 153 -39.20 5.01 -16.42
CA ARG A 153 -38.92 6.32 -17.02
C ARG A 153 -37.73 7.09 -16.42
N LEU A 154 -36.54 6.80 -16.95
CA LEU A 154 -35.64 7.88 -17.34
C LEU A 154 -36.21 8.50 -18.63
N GLY A 155 -37.23 9.33 -18.46
CA GLY A 155 -37.70 10.25 -19.49
C GLY A 155 -36.79 11.47 -19.46
N ASP A 156 -36.25 11.81 -20.63
CA ASP A 156 -35.59 13.08 -20.92
C ASP A 156 -36.35 14.25 -20.29
N GLU A 157 -35.67 15.05 -19.48
CA GLU A 157 -35.98 16.46 -19.36
C GLU A 157 -34.70 17.24 -19.65
N VAL A 158 -34.48 17.46 -20.95
CA VAL A 158 -33.62 18.53 -21.44
C VAL A 158 -34.35 19.83 -21.08
N VAL A 159 -33.94 20.45 -19.98
CA VAL A 159 -34.27 21.84 -19.69
C VAL A 159 -33.63 22.74 -20.74
N VAL A 160 -34.39 23.06 -21.79
CA VAL A 160 -34.11 24.19 -22.67
C VAL A 160 -34.66 25.43 -21.97
N LEU A 161 -33.75 26.28 -21.51
CA LEU A 161 -34.04 27.62 -21.01
C LEU A 161 -34.25 28.54 -22.21
N ASP A 162 -35.44 29.15 -22.30
CA ASP A 162 -35.70 30.41 -23.02
C ASP A 162 -35.86 31.53 -21.99
#